data_AF-A0A7X2D564-F1
#
_entry.id   AF-A0A7X2D564-F1
#
_cell.length_a   1.000
_cell.length_b   1.000
_cell.length_c   1.000
_cell.angle_alpha   90.00
_cell.angle_beta   90.00
_cell.angle_gamma   90.00
#
_symmetry.space_group_name_H-M   'P 1'
#
loop_
_entity.id
_entity.type
_entity.pdbx_description
1 polymer ?
#
loop_
_entity_poly.entity_id
_entity_poly.type
_entity_poly.pdbx_seq_one_letter_code
_entity_poly.pdbx_strand_id
1 'polypeptide(L)'
;HGGEIENFPVVLSTGSPSLESWYRAKKGVYETIQFCQGNNKSPYVSIIDMRKEKDRILSLALEEGIRKNLEENKSTLLFLNRRGFANFLLCLECGKVLYCPNCNISLTFHLQGKLVCHYCDYQEKAPRVCPSCKGRYFRRTGLGTEQLEIEVKKRFSRAYVRRGDLDVIKSSLLYKKLRSDLAEKKINILVGTQLIIKEEILSHMNLVGIVIADGLLNLPDFRAGEYLFHFLNKIKRLMKPQGRLVIQTYNPTHYAIEALKEEEDNFYKIESRIRKDLGYPPYLHWVRILLEGRVKTKVEKVAETMRESLEKEKMEFLGPSSCPFARIRGKYRYHMILKNENLSYIREILDKKLSPLFNGIQGIRGIVDVDPLQTM
;
A
#
# COMPACT_ATOMS: atom_id res chain seq x y z
N HIS A 1 15.29 -0.50 -21.69
CA HIS A 1 16.67 -1.03 -21.74
C HIS A 1 16.72 -2.36 -22.46
N GLY A 2 16.12 -3.46 -21.99
CA GLY A 2 16.13 -4.74 -22.74
C GLY A 2 15.63 -4.61 -24.19
N GLY A 3 14.45 -4.01 -24.40
CA GLY A 3 13.92 -3.79 -25.75
C GLY A 3 14.67 -2.76 -26.60
N GLU A 4 15.40 -1.81 -25.98
CA GLU A 4 16.24 -0.85 -26.71
C GLU A 4 17.54 -1.50 -27.18
N ILE A 5 18.16 -2.32 -26.32
CA ILE A 5 19.40 -3.04 -26.62
C ILE A 5 19.17 -4.07 -27.74
N GLU A 6 18.05 -4.79 -27.66
CA GLU A 6 17.70 -5.87 -28.58
C GLU A 6 16.79 -5.40 -29.73
N ASN A 7 16.53 -4.09 -29.84
CA ASN A 7 15.75 -3.45 -30.89
C ASN A 7 14.38 -4.12 -31.18
N PHE A 8 13.59 -4.40 -30.14
CA PHE A 8 12.22 -4.93 -30.28
C PHE A 8 11.18 -4.08 -29.55
N PRO A 9 9.94 -3.99 -30.08
CA PRO A 9 8.88 -3.23 -29.43
C PRO A 9 8.44 -3.86 -28.11
N VAL A 10 8.34 -3.04 -27.06
CA VAL A 10 7.85 -3.46 -25.75
C VAL A 10 6.42 -2.96 -25.57
N VAL A 11 5.47 -3.87 -25.40
CA VAL A 11 4.06 -3.54 -25.14
C VAL A 11 3.77 -3.65 -23.65
N LEU A 12 3.38 -2.53 -23.04
CA LEU A 12 2.93 -2.48 -21.65
C LEU A 12 1.40 -2.43 -21.60
N SER A 13 0.76 -3.51 -21.15
CA SER A 13 -0.69 -3.59 -20.99
C SER A 13 -1.08 -3.48 -19.52
N THR A 14 -1.92 -2.50 -19.19
CA THR A 14 -2.41 -2.29 -17.82
C THR A 14 -3.72 -1.52 -17.83
N GLY A 15 -4.60 -1.85 -16.88
CA GLY A 15 -5.79 -1.05 -16.61
C GLY A 15 -5.53 0.16 -15.72
N SER A 16 -4.42 0.21 -14.99
CA SER A 16 -4.07 1.32 -14.11
C SER A 16 -2.56 1.50 -14.18
N PRO A 17 -2.05 2.30 -15.13
CA PRO A 17 -0.62 2.49 -15.31
C PRO A 17 0.02 3.06 -14.04
N SER A 18 1.27 2.68 -13.77
CA SER A 18 2.02 3.37 -12.72
C SER A 18 2.16 4.85 -13.06
N LEU A 19 2.35 5.70 -12.05
CA LEU A 19 2.54 7.13 -12.28
C LEU A 19 3.71 7.40 -13.23
N GLU A 20 4.80 6.61 -13.16
CA GLU A 20 5.94 6.70 -14.08
C GLU A 20 5.53 6.41 -15.52
N SER A 21 4.73 5.36 -15.72
CA SER A 21 4.25 4.98 -17.05
C SER A 21 3.27 6.02 -17.61
N TRP A 22 2.34 6.49 -16.78
CA TRP A 22 1.42 7.56 -17.14
C TRP A 22 2.17 8.85 -17.49
N TYR A 23 3.19 9.21 -16.72
CA TYR A 23 4.02 10.39 -16.96
C TYR A 23 4.82 10.29 -18.26
N ARG A 24 5.43 9.13 -18.53
CA ARG A 24 6.17 8.88 -19.79
C ARG A 24 5.26 8.89 -21.01
N ALA A 25 4.05 8.33 -20.89
CA ALA A 25 3.02 8.42 -21.92
C ALA A 25 2.60 9.87 -22.19
N LYS A 26 2.34 10.67 -21.14
CA LYS A 26 2.01 12.10 -21.27
C LYS A 26 3.15 12.93 -21.88
N LYS A 27 4.41 12.54 -21.67
CA LYS A 27 5.59 13.16 -22.29
C LYS A 27 5.85 12.72 -23.74
N GLY A 28 5.07 11.80 -24.30
CA GLY A 28 5.30 11.25 -25.63
C GLY A 28 6.48 10.28 -25.72
N VAL A 29 7.03 9.84 -24.59
CA VAL A 29 8.07 8.80 -24.56
C VAL A 29 7.45 7.43 -24.87
N TYR A 30 6.21 7.21 -24.44
CA TYR A 30 5.44 6.01 -24.77
C TYR A 30 4.31 6.36 -25.72
N GLU A 31 4.17 5.58 -26.78
CA GLU A 31 2.98 5.60 -27.62
C GLU A 31 1.81 4.97 -26.84
N THR A 32 0.66 5.65 -26.82
CA THR A 32 -0.51 5.21 -26.06
C THR A 32 -1.60 4.72 -27.00
N ILE A 33 -1.98 3.46 -26.83
CA ILE A 33 -3.12 2.86 -27.54
C ILE A 33 -4.24 2.64 -26.52
N GLN A 34 -5.38 3.31 -26.72
CA GLN A 34 -6.55 3.16 -25.85
C GLN A 34 -7.52 2.14 -26.43
N PHE A 35 -7.75 1.05 -25.68
CA PHE A 35 -8.81 0.10 -25.98
C PHE A 35 -10.07 0.47 -25.22
N CYS A 36 -11.04 1.10 -25.90
CA CYS A 36 -12.38 1.29 -25.36
C CYS A 36 -13.16 -0.02 -25.49
N GLN A 37 -13.24 -0.82 -24.43
CA GLN A 37 -14.20 -1.93 -24.42
C GLN A 37 -15.63 -1.37 -24.34
N GLY A 38 -16.49 -1.82 -25.25
CA GLY A 38 -17.90 -1.43 -25.31
C GLY A 38 -18.69 -1.84 -24.06
N ASN A 39 -19.67 -1.00 -23.71
CA ASN A 39 -20.56 -1.04 -22.54
C ASN A 39 -19.93 -0.77 -21.16
N ASN A 40 -19.86 0.53 -20.87
CA ASN A 40 -19.41 1.28 -19.68
C ASN A 40 -20.03 0.92 -18.31
N LYS A 41 -20.63 -0.27 -18.13
CA LYS A 41 -21.30 -0.59 -16.87
C LYS A 41 -20.28 -1.07 -15.83
N SER A 42 -19.82 -0.15 -14.99
CA SER A 42 -19.01 -0.45 -13.81
C SER A 42 -19.90 -0.86 -12.61
N PRO A 43 -19.40 -1.65 -11.65
CA PRO A 43 -20.14 -1.94 -10.42
C PRO A 43 -20.47 -0.67 -9.65
N TYR A 44 -21.54 -0.73 -8.86
CA TYR A 44 -21.91 0.38 -7.98
C TYR A 44 -20.88 0.51 -6.85
N VAL A 45 -20.25 1.68 -6.72
CA VAL A 45 -19.25 1.97 -5.69
C VAL A 45 -19.86 2.85 -4.59
N SER A 46 -19.84 2.35 -3.35
CA SER A 46 -20.26 3.09 -2.16
C SER A 46 -19.05 3.31 -1.26
N ILE A 47 -18.77 4.58 -0.94
CA ILE A 47 -17.73 4.98 0.01
C ILE A 47 -18.44 5.32 1.31
N ILE A 48 -18.08 4.63 2.39
CA ILE A 48 -18.68 4.77 3.71
C ILE A 48 -17.69 5.43 4.67
N ASP A 49 -18.15 6.50 5.29
CA ASP A 49 -17.44 7.23 6.32
C ASP A 49 -17.61 6.53 7.68
N MET A 50 -16.59 5.81 8.11
CA MET A 50 -16.62 5.02 9.35
C MET A 50 -16.64 5.89 10.61
N ARG A 51 -16.37 7.20 10.52
CA ARG A 51 -16.51 8.13 11.65
C ARG A 51 -17.98 8.23 12.10
N LYS A 52 -18.92 8.02 11.19
CA LYS A 52 -20.36 8.07 11.44
C LYS A 52 -20.93 6.74 11.95
N GLU A 53 -20.17 5.66 11.87
CA GLU A 53 -20.63 4.29 12.14
C GLU A 53 -20.41 3.82 13.60
N LYS A 54 -20.03 4.72 14.53
CA LYS A 54 -19.94 4.47 16.00
C LYS A 54 -19.21 3.16 16.36
N ASP A 55 -17.93 3.05 16.00
CA ASP A 55 -17.02 1.93 16.33
C ASP A 55 -17.41 0.54 15.78
N ARG A 56 -18.31 0.47 14.80
CA ARG A 56 -18.58 -0.80 14.10
C ARG A 56 -17.41 -1.23 13.23
N ILE A 57 -17.17 -2.54 13.16
CA ILE A 57 -16.24 -3.14 12.19
C ILE A 57 -16.87 -3.16 10.80
N LEU A 58 -18.17 -3.47 10.73
CA LEU A 58 -18.97 -3.45 9.51
C LEU A 58 -19.98 -2.31 9.61
N SER A 59 -19.92 -1.39 8.66
CA SER A 59 -20.92 -0.35 8.46
C SER A 59 -22.31 -0.96 8.23
N LEU A 60 -23.33 -0.19 8.57
CA LEU A 60 -24.72 -0.54 8.28
C LEU A 60 -24.93 -0.90 6.80
N ALA A 61 -24.36 -0.11 5.89
CA ALA A 61 -24.49 -0.35 4.46
C ALA A 61 -23.85 -1.67 3.99
N LEU A 62 -22.71 -2.06 4.60
CA LEU A 62 -22.06 -3.33 4.30
C LEU A 62 -22.83 -4.51 4.89
N GLU A 63 -23.30 -4.40 6.13
CA GLU A 63 -24.12 -5.44 6.75
C GLU A 63 -25.42 -5.70 6.00
N GLU A 64 -26.10 -4.64 5.57
CA GLU A 64 -27.33 -4.76 4.82
C GLU A 64 -27.09 -5.41 3.45
N GLY A 65 -25.98 -5.03 2.79
CA GLY A 65 -25.54 -5.71 1.57
C GLY A 65 -25.27 -7.21 1.79
N ILE A 66 -24.67 -7.58 2.92
CA ILE A 66 -24.44 -8.99 3.27
C ILE A 66 -25.78 -9.70 3.46
N ARG A 67 -26.70 -9.15 4.26
CA ARG A 67 -28.02 -9.76 4.52
C ARG A 67 -28.79 -10.02 3.23
N LYS A 68 -28.88 -9.02 2.37
CA LYS A 68 -29.52 -9.15 1.05
C LYS A 68 -28.88 -10.24 0.20
N ASN A 69 -27.55 -10.32 0.19
CA ASN A 69 -26.87 -11.39 -0.54
C ASN A 69 -27.16 -12.78 0.05
N LEU A 70 -27.26 -12.91 1.37
CA LEU A 70 -27.62 -14.17 2.02
C LEU A 70 -29.05 -14.61 1.64
N GLU A 71 -30.01 -13.68 1.62
CA GLU A 71 -31.40 -13.94 1.20
C GLU A 71 -31.49 -14.38 -0.26
N GLU A 72 -30.70 -13.77 -1.14
CA GLU A 72 -30.69 -14.05 -2.58
C GLU A 72 -29.73 -15.19 -2.99
N ASN A 73 -29.14 -15.90 -2.03
CA ASN A 73 -28.12 -16.93 -2.23
C ASN A 73 -26.98 -16.46 -3.16
N LYS A 74 -26.42 -15.30 -2.82
CA LYS A 74 -25.30 -14.62 -3.48
C LYS A 74 -24.09 -14.57 -2.55
N SER A 75 -22.90 -14.51 -3.14
CA SER A 75 -21.64 -14.52 -2.39
C SER A 75 -21.09 -13.11 -2.14
N THR A 76 -20.51 -12.93 -0.96
CA THR A 76 -19.84 -11.70 -0.53
C THR A 76 -18.37 -11.96 -0.26
N LEU A 77 -17.50 -11.06 -0.72
CA LEU A 77 -16.08 -11.03 -0.34
C LEU A 77 -15.81 -9.88 0.62
N LEU A 78 -15.24 -10.18 1.79
CA LEU A 78 -14.74 -9.20 2.74
C LEU A 78 -13.21 -9.19 2.68
N PHE A 79 -12.68 -8.06 2.24
CA PHE A 79 -11.25 -7.83 2.12
C PHE A 79 -10.72 -7.06 3.32
N LEU A 80 -9.61 -7.55 3.86
CA LEU A 80 -8.84 -6.87 4.89
C LEU A 80 -7.35 -7.03 4.61
N ASN A 81 -6.60 -5.93 4.68
CA ASN A 81 -5.16 -5.99 4.56
C ASN A 81 -4.55 -6.51 5.88
N ARG A 82 -4.34 -7.83 5.98
CA ARG A 82 -3.80 -8.54 7.18
C ARG A 82 -2.33 -8.24 7.47
N ARG A 83 -1.62 -7.68 6.51
CA ARG A 83 -0.17 -7.54 6.61
C ARG A 83 0.11 -6.44 7.65
N GLY A 84 0.75 -6.80 8.77
CA GLY A 84 1.18 -5.94 9.90
C GLY A 84 2.18 -4.82 9.55
N PHE A 85 1.87 -4.06 8.51
CA PHE A 85 2.70 -3.04 7.88
C PHE A 85 2.24 -1.63 8.27
N ALA A 86 1.05 -1.48 8.86
CA ALA A 86 0.44 -0.18 9.12
C ALA A 86 0.13 -0.03 10.62
N ASN A 87 1.17 0.13 11.43
CA ASN A 87 1.05 0.51 12.83
C ASN A 87 0.96 2.04 12.93
N PHE A 88 -0.06 2.67 12.37
CA PHE A 88 -0.23 4.13 12.48
C PHE A 88 -1.29 4.49 13.51
N LEU A 89 -1.33 5.76 13.89
CA LEU A 89 -2.29 6.30 14.83
C LEU A 89 -3.39 7.05 14.09
N LEU A 90 -4.61 6.52 14.10
CA LEU A 90 -5.78 7.08 13.44
C LEU A 90 -6.69 7.78 14.45
N CYS A 91 -7.04 9.04 14.21
CA CYS A 91 -8.08 9.71 15.00
C CYS A 91 -9.46 9.24 14.56
N LEU A 92 -10.26 8.67 15.47
CA LEU A 92 -11.59 8.14 15.15
C LEU A 92 -12.64 9.24 14.91
N GLU A 93 -12.39 10.45 15.41
CA GLU A 93 -13.32 11.57 15.31
C GLU A 93 -13.21 12.31 13.98
N CYS A 94 -11.98 12.67 13.56
CA CYS A 94 -11.76 13.37 12.30
C CYS A 94 -11.23 12.49 11.17
N GLY A 95 -10.77 11.27 11.47
CA GLY A 95 -10.23 10.33 10.48
C GLY A 95 -8.82 10.63 9.98
N LYS A 96 -8.16 11.64 10.56
CA LYS A 96 -6.79 11.99 10.19
C LYS A 96 -5.76 11.08 10.86
N VAL A 97 -4.67 10.86 10.13
CA VAL A 97 -3.45 10.19 10.58
C VAL A 97 -2.34 11.23 10.73
N LEU A 98 -1.31 10.91 11.51
CA LEU A 98 -0.16 11.78 11.71
C LEU A 98 0.91 11.49 10.65
N TYR A 99 1.27 12.52 9.89
CA TYR A 99 2.23 12.45 8.80
C TYR A 99 3.55 13.11 9.20
N CYS A 100 4.66 12.62 8.65
CA CYS A 100 5.95 13.26 8.79
C CYS A 100 5.94 14.62 8.08
N PRO A 101 6.38 15.72 8.73
CA PRO A 101 6.43 17.04 8.09
C PRO A 101 7.45 17.12 6.94
N ASN A 102 8.49 16.26 6.98
CA ASN A 102 9.57 16.28 5.99
C ASN A 102 9.30 15.36 4.80
N CYS A 103 8.51 14.29 5.01
CA CYS A 103 8.32 13.23 4.02
C CYS A 103 6.86 13.05 3.62
N ASN A 104 5.89 13.71 4.24
CA ASN A 104 4.47 13.54 3.94
C ASN A 104 4.04 12.06 3.82
N ILE A 105 4.63 11.18 4.65
CA ILE A 105 4.23 9.78 4.82
C ILE A 105 3.71 9.56 6.23
N SER A 106 2.81 8.57 6.37
CA SER A 106 2.27 8.17 7.67
C SER A 106 3.38 7.76 8.63
N LEU A 107 3.34 8.28 9.87
CA LEU A 107 4.29 7.92 10.92
C LEU A 107 3.96 6.55 11.53
N THR A 108 4.98 5.74 11.76
CA THR A 108 4.85 4.45 12.46
C THR A 108 4.79 4.68 13.97
N PHE A 109 3.72 4.22 14.58
CA PHE A 109 3.54 4.12 16.03
C PHE A 109 4.28 2.90 16.60
N HIS A 110 5.23 3.18 17.48
CA HIS A 110 5.96 2.18 18.26
C HIS A 110 5.35 2.01 19.66
N LEU A 111 5.46 0.81 20.23
CA LEU A 111 4.87 0.46 21.54
C LEU A 111 5.35 1.36 22.69
N GLN A 112 6.51 2.01 22.55
CA GLN A 112 7.04 2.99 23.50
C GLN A 112 6.32 4.36 23.46
N GLY A 113 5.22 4.48 22.73
CA GLY A 113 4.44 5.73 22.63
C GLY A 113 5.11 6.79 21.75
N LYS A 114 5.97 6.36 20.81
CA LYS A 114 6.66 7.22 19.85
C LYS A 114 6.11 7.01 18.45
N LEU A 115 6.09 8.08 17.67
CA LEU A 115 5.82 8.11 16.25
C LEU A 115 7.16 8.31 15.54
N VAL A 116 7.44 7.48 14.53
CA VAL A 116 8.74 7.45 13.85
C VAL A 116 8.52 7.46 12.35
N CYS A 117 9.25 8.32 11.65
CA CYS A 117 9.40 8.29 10.22
C CYS A 117 10.60 7.43 9.85
N HIS A 118 10.38 6.31 9.17
CA HIS A 118 11.48 5.44 8.76
C HIS A 118 12.28 5.96 7.58
N TYR A 119 11.97 7.14 7.04
CA TYR A 119 12.70 7.70 5.91
C TYR A 119 13.74 8.72 6.36
N CYS A 120 13.34 9.70 7.16
CA CYS A 120 14.21 10.79 7.63
C CYS A 120 14.53 10.70 9.12
N ASP A 121 14.15 9.61 9.79
CA ASP A 121 14.32 9.39 11.23
C ASP A 121 13.64 10.46 12.11
N TYR A 122 12.69 11.23 11.58
CA TYR A 122 11.86 12.14 12.38
C TYR A 122 11.10 11.36 13.48
N GLN A 123 11.18 11.83 14.72
CA GLN A 123 10.50 11.22 15.86
C GLN A 123 9.71 12.26 16.64
N GLU A 124 8.51 11.86 17.07
CA GLU A 124 7.72 12.65 18.00
C GLU A 124 7.00 11.75 19.02
N LYS A 125 6.57 12.32 20.14
CA LYS A 125 5.73 11.58 21.09
C LYS A 125 4.32 11.48 20.52
N ALA A 126 3.70 10.31 20.65
CA ALA A 126 2.31 10.15 20.27
C ALA A 126 1.43 11.11 21.09
N PRO A 127 0.65 11.99 20.44
CA PRO A 127 -0.13 13.00 21.13
C PRO A 127 -1.30 12.34 21.86
N ARG A 128 -1.65 12.89 23.03
CA ARG A 128 -2.87 12.47 23.76
C ARG A 128 -4.15 13.05 23.15
N VAL A 129 -4.01 14.08 22.33
CA VAL A 129 -5.10 14.85 21.72
C VAL A 129 -4.79 15.08 20.26
N CYS A 130 -5.76 14.87 19.37
CA CYS A 130 -5.61 15.09 17.94
C CYS A 130 -5.22 16.54 17.65
N PRO A 131 -4.09 16.78 16.96
CA PRO A 131 -3.67 18.14 16.62
C PRO A 131 -4.66 18.82 15.67
N SER A 132 -5.41 18.04 14.88
CA SER A 132 -6.35 18.56 13.88
C SER A 132 -7.75 18.89 14.41
N CYS A 133 -8.33 18.06 15.27
CA CYS A 133 -9.72 18.25 15.76
C CYS A 133 -9.85 18.34 17.28
N LYS A 134 -8.73 18.26 18.02
CA LYS A 134 -8.70 18.20 19.49
C LYS A 134 -9.44 17.00 20.11
N GLY A 135 -9.78 16.01 19.31
CA GLY A 135 -10.34 14.73 19.75
C GLY A 135 -9.36 13.90 20.58
N ARG A 136 -9.87 12.93 21.34
CA ARG A 136 -9.07 12.08 22.26
C ARG A 136 -9.06 10.61 21.85
N TYR A 137 -9.94 10.21 20.93
CA TYR A 137 -10.06 8.83 20.51
C TYR A 137 -9.10 8.53 19.36
N PHE A 138 -8.02 7.84 19.69
CA PHE A 138 -7.10 7.27 18.73
C PHE A 138 -7.21 5.76 18.70
N ARG A 139 -7.18 5.20 17.50
CA ARG A 139 -7.08 3.76 17.28
C ARG A 139 -5.76 3.43 16.63
N ARG A 140 -5.10 2.41 17.18
CA ARG A 140 -4.00 1.72 16.51
C ARG A 140 -4.61 0.77 15.49
N THR A 141 -4.29 0.94 14.22
CA THR A 141 -4.85 0.07 13.18
C THR A 141 -4.16 -1.28 13.16
N GLY A 142 -4.93 -2.36 13.04
CA GLY A 142 -4.39 -3.71 13.08
C GLY A 142 -5.44 -4.82 13.17
N LEU A 143 -6.67 -4.59 12.67
CA LEU A 143 -7.69 -5.63 12.65
C LEU A 143 -7.17 -6.80 11.81
N GLY A 144 -7.10 -8.00 12.41
CA GLY A 144 -6.71 -9.22 11.72
C GLY A 144 -7.88 -9.86 10.99
N THR A 145 -7.62 -10.60 9.92
CA THR A 145 -8.67 -11.36 9.21
C THR A 145 -9.33 -12.42 10.10
N GLU A 146 -8.62 -12.90 11.13
CA GLU A 146 -9.14 -13.82 12.15
C GLU A 146 -10.21 -13.16 13.02
N GLN A 147 -9.92 -11.96 13.52
CA GLN A 147 -10.88 -11.19 14.31
C GLN A 147 -12.10 -10.81 13.48
N LEU A 148 -11.89 -10.43 12.21
CA LEU A 148 -12.97 -10.17 11.27
C LEU A 148 -13.82 -11.42 11.02
N GLU A 149 -13.21 -12.60 10.81
CA GLU A 149 -13.95 -13.85 10.62
C GLU A 149 -14.80 -14.20 11.84
N ILE A 150 -14.24 -14.07 13.05
CA ILE A 150 -14.98 -14.31 14.30
C ILE A 150 -16.19 -13.38 14.39
N GLU A 151 -16.01 -12.09 14.11
CA GLU A 151 -17.10 -11.11 14.15
C GLU A 151 -18.19 -11.40 13.12
N VAL A 152 -17.79 -11.74 11.89
CA VAL A 152 -18.72 -12.10 10.81
C VAL A 152 -19.50 -13.35 11.16
N LYS A 153 -18.87 -14.39 11.71
CA LYS A 153 -19.55 -15.63 12.14
C LYS A 153 -20.53 -15.37 13.28
N LYS A 154 -20.19 -14.50 14.23
CA LYS A 154 -21.11 -14.10 15.30
C LYS A 154 -22.34 -13.39 14.76
N ARG A 155 -22.15 -12.48 13.79
CA ARG A 155 -23.21 -11.64 13.25
C ARG A 155 -24.11 -12.34 12.22
N PHE A 156 -23.55 -13.30 11.49
CA PHE A 156 -24.23 -14.08 10.45
C PHE A 156 -24.08 -15.57 10.75
N SER A 157 -24.62 -16.02 11.88
CA SER A 157 -24.44 -17.39 12.40
C SER A 157 -24.92 -18.51 11.48
N ARG A 158 -25.85 -18.21 10.57
CA ARG A 158 -26.37 -19.16 9.57
C ARG A 158 -25.59 -19.17 8.25
N ALA A 159 -24.67 -18.23 8.06
CA ALA A 159 -23.89 -18.13 6.82
C ALA A 159 -22.67 -19.04 6.87
N TYR A 160 -22.37 -19.73 5.76
CA TYR A 160 -21.10 -20.41 5.60
C TYR A 160 -19.99 -19.38 5.28
N VAL A 161 -19.17 -19.12 6.29
CA VAL A 161 -18.03 -18.20 6.23
C VAL A 161 -16.74 -18.99 6.04
N ARG A 162 -15.96 -18.63 5.02
CA ARG A 162 -14.66 -19.25 4.75
C ARG A 162 -13.55 -18.20 4.70
N ARG A 163 -12.40 -18.51 5.31
CA ARG A 163 -11.19 -17.69 5.20
C ARG A 163 -10.33 -18.13 4.01
N GLY A 164 -9.84 -17.15 3.27
CA GLY A 164 -8.96 -17.30 2.13
C GLY A 164 -7.51 -17.01 2.49
N ASP A 165 -6.85 -17.98 3.12
CA ASP A 165 -5.46 -17.81 3.58
C ASP A 165 -4.42 -18.06 2.50
N LEU A 166 -3.19 -17.63 2.81
CA LEU A 166 -1.98 -17.88 2.04
C LEU A 166 -1.83 -19.36 1.63
N ASP A 167 -2.07 -20.29 2.57
CA ASP A 167 -1.87 -21.72 2.34
C ASP A 167 -2.92 -22.29 1.37
N VAL A 168 -4.16 -21.79 1.44
CA VAL A 168 -5.24 -22.13 0.51
C VAL A 168 -4.90 -21.67 -0.90
N ILE A 169 -4.29 -20.50 -1.05
CA ILE A 169 -3.96 -19.91 -2.35
C ILE A 169 -2.72 -20.54 -2.97
N LYS A 170 -1.75 -20.97 -2.14
CA LYS A 170 -0.52 -21.64 -2.61
C LYS A 170 -0.76 -23.09 -3.05
N SER A 171 -1.70 -23.79 -2.43
CA SER A 171 -2.06 -25.15 -2.81
C SER A 171 -3.01 -25.14 -4.01
N SER A 172 -2.56 -25.66 -5.15
CA SER A 172 -3.38 -25.78 -6.37
C SER A 172 -4.68 -26.54 -6.13
N LEU A 173 -4.63 -27.59 -5.30
CA LEU A 173 -5.79 -28.40 -4.93
C LEU A 173 -6.79 -27.60 -4.08
N LEU A 174 -6.33 -26.92 -3.03
CA LEU A 174 -7.20 -26.15 -2.15
C LEU A 174 -7.80 -24.94 -2.87
N TYR A 175 -7.03 -24.30 -3.75
CA TYR A 175 -7.51 -23.21 -4.60
C TYR A 175 -8.57 -23.68 -5.59
N LYS A 176 -8.37 -24.84 -6.24
CA LYS A 176 -9.37 -25.45 -7.13
C LYS A 176 -10.67 -25.78 -6.37
N LYS A 177 -10.55 -26.34 -5.16
CA LYS A 177 -11.71 -26.62 -4.30
C LYS A 177 -12.45 -25.34 -3.91
N LEU A 178 -11.73 -24.30 -3.48
CA LEU A 178 -12.31 -22.98 -3.18
C LEU A 178 -13.10 -22.43 -4.36
N ARG A 179 -12.55 -22.53 -5.58
CA ARG A 179 -13.24 -22.08 -6.80
C ARG A 179 -14.50 -22.90 -7.09
N SER A 180 -14.44 -24.22 -6.94
CA SER A 180 -15.62 -25.09 -7.08
C SER A 180 -16.70 -24.71 -6.09
N ASP A 181 -16.33 -24.55 -4.82
CA ASP A 181 -17.26 -24.18 -3.74
C ASP A 181 -17.90 -22.80 -3.98
N LEU A 182 -17.19 -21.85 -4.59
CA LEU A 182 -17.73 -20.55 -5.00
C LEU A 182 -18.69 -20.67 -6.20
N ALA A 183 -18.31 -21.44 -7.23
CA ALA A 183 -19.14 -21.67 -8.39
C ALA A 183 -20.46 -22.38 -8.04
N GLU A 184 -20.41 -23.32 -7.10
CA GLU A 184 -21.55 -24.08 -6.57
C GLU A 184 -22.31 -23.31 -5.46
N LYS A 185 -21.93 -22.06 -5.16
CA LYS A 185 -22.55 -21.22 -4.13
C LYS A 185 -22.57 -21.83 -2.72
N LYS A 186 -21.63 -22.73 -2.42
CA LYS A 186 -21.44 -23.31 -1.09
C LYS A 186 -20.87 -22.29 -0.09
N ILE A 187 -20.25 -21.21 -0.59
CA ILE A 187 -19.67 -20.14 0.22
C ILE A 187 -20.50 -18.88 0.12
N ASN A 188 -21.07 -18.47 1.27
CA ASN A 188 -21.82 -17.24 1.36
C ASN A 188 -20.90 -16.03 1.59
N ILE A 189 -19.91 -16.17 2.46
CA ILE A 189 -18.98 -15.09 2.81
C ILE A 189 -17.54 -15.58 2.75
N LEU A 190 -16.73 -14.96 1.92
CA LEU A 190 -15.29 -15.18 1.82
C LEU A 190 -14.56 -14.05 2.51
N VAL A 191 -13.74 -14.34 3.53
CA VAL A 191 -12.89 -13.35 4.20
C VAL A 191 -11.45 -13.54 3.73
N GLY A 192 -10.81 -12.51 3.18
CA GLY A 192 -9.49 -12.68 2.58
C GLY A 192 -8.60 -11.43 2.54
N THR A 193 -7.37 -11.67 2.08
CA THR A 193 -6.32 -10.65 1.89
C THR A 193 -6.06 -10.41 0.40
N GLN A 194 -5.04 -9.62 0.04
CA GLN A 194 -4.82 -9.19 -1.35
C GLN A 194 -4.62 -10.37 -2.31
N LEU A 195 -4.11 -11.48 -1.81
CA LEU A 195 -3.82 -12.67 -2.61
C LEU A 195 -5.08 -13.34 -3.19
N ILE A 196 -6.25 -13.08 -2.60
CA ILE A 196 -7.53 -13.63 -3.08
C ILE A 196 -8.20 -12.76 -4.13
N ILE A 197 -7.67 -11.56 -4.38
CA ILE A 197 -8.19 -10.60 -5.37
C ILE A 197 -7.70 -11.01 -6.75
N LYS A 198 -8.41 -11.99 -7.31
CA LYS A 198 -8.22 -12.56 -8.64
C LYS A 198 -9.54 -12.54 -9.42
N GLU A 199 -9.44 -12.46 -10.73
CA GLU A 199 -10.60 -12.38 -11.63
C GLU A 199 -11.54 -13.58 -11.45
N GLU A 200 -10.99 -14.78 -11.31
CA GLU A 200 -11.78 -16.01 -11.15
C GLU A 200 -12.54 -16.07 -9.82
N ILE A 201 -12.21 -15.21 -8.86
CA ILE A 201 -12.93 -15.10 -7.59
C ILE A 201 -13.91 -13.92 -7.65
N LEU A 202 -13.46 -12.75 -8.11
CA LEU A 202 -14.29 -11.55 -8.18
C LEU A 202 -15.47 -11.70 -9.13
N SER A 203 -15.31 -12.47 -10.21
CA SER A 203 -16.39 -12.85 -11.12
C SER A 203 -17.51 -13.67 -10.45
N HIS A 204 -17.30 -14.26 -9.28
CA HIS A 204 -18.36 -14.92 -8.51
C HIS A 204 -18.98 -14.03 -7.41
N MET A 205 -18.41 -12.84 -7.15
CA MET A 205 -18.86 -11.98 -6.07
C MET A 205 -19.94 -11.00 -6.51
N ASN A 206 -20.98 -10.87 -5.68
CA ASN A 206 -22.03 -9.86 -5.86
C ASN A 206 -21.78 -8.62 -5.01
N LEU A 207 -21.11 -8.80 -3.86
CA LEU A 207 -20.69 -7.73 -2.98
C LEU A 207 -19.22 -7.92 -2.64
N VAL A 208 -18.43 -6.84 -2.75
CA VAL A 208 -17.07 -6.78 -2.23
C VAL A 208 -17.03 -5.66 -1.19
N GLY A 209 -16.68 -6.02 0.05
CA GLY A 209 -16.50 -5.09 1.16
C GLY A 209 -15.02 -4.89 1.47
N ILE A 210 -14.50 -3.67 1.28
CA ILE A 210 -13.20 -3.27 1.79
C ILE A 210 -13.41 -2.82 3.23
N VAL A 211 -13.00 -3.65 4.20
CA VAL A 211 -13.36 -3.46 5.61
C VAL A 211 -12.65 -2.27 6.24
N ILE A 212 -11.38 -2.03 5.87
CA ILE A 212 -10.64 -0.82 6.25
C ILE A 212 -9.67 -0.43 5.14
N ALA A 213 -9.99 0.62 4.38
CA ALA A 213 -9.12 1.12 3.32
C ALA A 213 -7.89 1.85 3.89
N ASP A 214 -8.01 2.46 5.08
CA ASP A 214 -6.97 3.25 5.73
C ASP A 214 -5.67 2.46 5.94
N GLY A 215 -5.75 1.13 6.07
CA GLY A 215 -4.58 0.27 6.24
C GLY A 215 -3.63 0.29 5.04
N LEU A 216 -4.17 0.37 3.82
CA LEU A 216 -3.37 0.52 2.60
C LEU A 216 -2.98 1.97 2.35
N LEU A 217 -3.88 2.91 2.68
CA LEU A 217 -3.67 4.33 2.48
C LEU A 217 -2.49 4.88 3.30
N ASN A 218 -2.29 4.34 4.50
CA ASN A 218 -1.33 4.84 5.47
C ASN A 218 -0.16 3.88 5.69
N LEU A 219 0.18 3.10 4.67
CA LEU A 219 1.47 2.41 4.63
C LEU A 219 2.60 3.46 4.71
N PRO A 220 3.69 3.21 5.43
CA PRO A 220 4.84 4.11 5.48
C PRO A 220 5.67 4.04 4.18
N ASP A 221 5.02 4.30 3.05
CA ASP A 221 5.58 4.33 1.70
C ASP A 221 4.88 5.44 0.90
N PHE A 222 5.64 6.24 0.16
CA PHE A 222 5.08 7.35 -0.61
C PHE A 222 4.09 6.90 -1.70
N ARG A 223 4.17 5.64 -2.14
CA ARG A 223 3.25 5.05 -3.13
C ARG A 223 1.95 4.53 -2.51
N ALA A 224 1.71 4.71 -1.22
CA ALA A 224 0.51 4.18 -0.56
C ALA A 224 -0.80 4.62 -1.22
N GLY A 225 -0.89 5.88 -1.66
CA GLY A 225 -2.03 6.41 -2.42
C GLY A 225 -2.23 5.69 -3.76
N GLU A 226 -1.15 5.56 -4.54
CA GLU A 226 -1.14 4.81 -5.80
C GLU A 226 -1.53 3.33 -5.61
N TYR A 227 -0.98 2.66 -4.61
CA TYR A 227 -1.32 1.27 -4.32
C TYR A 227 -2.79 1.10 -3.97
N LEU A 228 -3.36 1.99 -3.15
CA LEU A 228 -4.77 1.94 -2.83
C LEU A 228 -5.63 2.15 -4.08
N PHE A 229 -5.31 3.18 -4.88
CA PHE A 229 -6.05 3.49 -6.09
C PHE A 229 -6.02 2.30 -7.07
N HIS A 230 -4.84 1.76 -7.38
CA HIS A 230 -4.71 0.59 -8.27
C HIS A 230 -5.43 -0.63 -7.71
N PHE A 231 -5.34 -0.86 -6.41
CA PHE A 231 -6.00 -1.98 -5.75
C PHE A 231 -7.53 -1.89 -5.89
N LEU A 232 -8.11 -0.73 -5.58
CA LEU A 232 -9.55 -0.52 -5.65
C LEU A 232 -10.04 -0.50 -7.11
N ASN A 233 -9.28 0.10 -8.02
CA ASN A 233 -9.64 0.13 -9.44
C ASN A 233 -9.57 -1.27 -10.07
N LYS A 234 -8.57 -2.08 -9.70
CA LYS A 234 -8.49 -3.49 -10.09
C LYS A 234 -9.73 -4.26 -9.64
N ILE A 235 -10.17 -4.06 -8.39
CA ILE A 235 -11.41 -4.68 -7.90
C ILE A 235 -12.61 -4.21 -8.71
N LYS A 236 -12.78 -2.89 -8.89
CA LYS A 236 -13.87 -2.29 -9.66
C LYS A 236 -13.96 -2.88 -11.08
N ARG A 237 -12.83 -3.05 -11.77
CA ARG A 237 -12.75 -3.54 -13.14
C ARG A 237 -13.01 -5.04 -13.29
N LEU A 238 -12.56 -5.85 -12.32
CA LEU A 238 -12.74 -7.31 -12.35
C LEU A 238 -14.08 -7.77 -11.77
N MET A 239 -14.84 -6.88 -11.16
CA MET A 239 -16.18 -7.15 -10.66
C MET A 239 -17.21 -7.12 -11.77
N LYS A 240 -18.30 -7.86 -11.56
CA LYS A 240 -19.47 -7.81 -12.43
C LYS A 240 -20.08 -6.40 -12.47
N PRO A 241 -20.59 -5.93 -13.62
CA PRO A 241 -21.30 -4.66 -13.73
C PRO A 241 -22.43 -4.44 -12.72
N GLN A 242 -23.17 -5.49 -12.38
CA GLN A 242 -24.25 -5.49 -11.39
C GLN A 242 -23.78 -5.67 -9.94
N GLY A 243 -22.46 -5.82 -9.73
CA GLY A 243 -21.86 -5.98 -8.41
C GLY A 243 -21.86 -4.68 -7.62
N ARG A 244 -21.68 -4.81 -6.30
CA ARG A 244 -21.56 -3.68 -5.37
C ARG A 244 -20.21 -3.70 -4.68
N LEU A 245 -19.45 -2.61 -4.79
CA LEU A 245 -18.22 -2.40 -4.05
C LEU A 245 -18.50 -1.42 -2.90
N VAL A 246 -18.33 -1.86 -1.66
CA VAL A 246 -18.48 -1.03 -0.46
C VAL A 246 -17.11 -0.81 0.16
N ILE A 247 -16.70 0.45 0.26
CA ILE A 247 -15.39 0.85 0.76
C ILE A 247 -15.56 1.57 2.07
N GLN A 248 -15.08 0.97 3.15
CA GLN A 248 -15.10 1.56 4.48
C GLN A 248 -13.78 2.25 4.77
N THR A 249 -13.84 3.53 5.13
CA THR A 249 -12.65 4.34 5.40
C THR A 249 -12.97 5.42 6.44
N TYR A 250 -11.95 5.84 7.18
CA TYR A 250 -12.04 7.01 8.05
C TYR A 250 -11.66 8.30 7.31
N ASN A 251 -11.01 8.18 6.15
CA ASN A 251 -10.70 9.29 5.27
C ASN A 251 -11.44 9.16 3.93
N PRO A 252 -12.77 9.39 3.88
CA PRO A 252 -13.56 9.22 2.66
C PRO A 252 -13.25 10.26 1.57
N THR A 253 -12.67 11.40 1.95
CA THR A 253 -12.32 12.51 1.06
C THR A 253 -10.88 12.44 0.55
N HIS A 254 -10.22 11.29 0.69
CA HIS A 254 -8.87 11.13 0.16
C HIS A 254 -8.92 10.99 -1.37
N TYR A 255 -8.09 11.75 -2.10
CA TYR A 255 -8.11 11.81 -3.57
C TYR A 255 -8.04 10.42 -4.24
N ALA A 256 -7.21 9.50 -3.72
CA ALA A 256 -7.11 8.13 -4.23
C ALA A 256 -8.42 7.31 -4.11
N ILE A 257 -9.29 7.66 -3.18
CA ILE A 257 -10.60 7.01 -2.97
C ILE A 257 -11.67 7.73 -3.78
N GLU A 258 -11.68 9.06 -3.79
CA GLU A 258 -12.63 9.88 -4.55
C GLU A 258 -12.52 9.63 -6.07
N ALA A 259 -11.31 9.42 -6.58
CA ALA A 259 -11.06 9.09 -7.98
C ALA A 259 -11.73 7.80 -8.48
N LEU A 260 -12.30 6.96 -7.59
CA LEU A 260 -13.11 5.81 -8.00
C LEU A 260 -14.53 6.19 -8.44
N LYS A 261 -15.04 7.33 -7.96
CA LYS A 261 -16.33 7.90 -8.36
C LYS A 261 -16.17 8.91 -9.49
N GLU A 262 -15.05 9.62 -9.52
CA GLU A 262 -14.72 10.59 -10.55
C GLU A 262 -13.94 9.96 -11.71
N GLU A 263 -13.26 10.81 -12.50
CA GLU A 263 -12.37 10.40 -13.58
C GLU A 263 -11.02 9.93 -13.03
N GLU A 264 -10.52 8.80 -13.54
CA GLU A 264 -9.23 8.23 -13.15
C GLU A 264 -8.05 9.21 -13.40
N ASP A 265 -8.16 10.11 -14.39
CA ASP A 265 -7.12 11.10 -14.70
C ASP A 265 -6.93 12.13 -13.56
N ASN A 266 -7.95 12.36 -12.73
CA ASN A 266 -7.84 13.23 -11.55
C ASN A 266 -6.87 12.67 -10.52
N PHE A 267 -6.87 11.35 -10.31
CA PHE A 267 -5.90 10.70 -9.43
C PHE A 267 -4.48 11.00 -9.88
N TYR A 268 -4.17 10.76 -11.16
CA TYR A 268 -2.81 10.94 -11.67
C TYR A 268 -2.37 12.39 -11.61
N LYS A 269 -3.24 13.37 -11.90
CA LYS A 269 -2.92 14.80 -11.79
C LYS A 269 -2.54 15.20 -10.36
N ILE A 270 -3.33 14.78 -9.37
CA ILE A 270 -3.09 15.13 -7.97
C ILE A 270 -1.83 14.43 -7.44
N GLU A 271 -1.71 13.11 -7.68
CA GLU A 271 -0.55 12.32 -7.28
C GLU A 271 0.75 12.87 -7.91
N SER A 272 0.70 13.18 -9.20
CA SER A 272 1.80 13.81 -9.97
C SER A 272 2.30 15.10 -9.33
N ARG A 273 1.38 16.00 -8.94
CA ARG A 273 1.73 17.25 -8.25
C ARG A 273 2.41 16.98 -6.91
N ILE A 274 1.82 16.12 -6.07
CA ILE A 274 2.38 15.76 -4.76
C ILE A 274 3.80 15.20 -4.91
N ARG A 275 4.02 14.29 -5.87
CA ARG A 275 5.33 13.68 -6.10
C ARG A 275 6.35 14.67 -6.65
N LYS A 276 5.92 15.62 -7.47
CA LYS A 276 6.80 16.70 -7.95
C LYS A 276 7.26 17.57 -6.79
N ASP A 277 6.32 18.02 -5.95
CA ASP A 277 6.58 18.94 -4.84
C ASP A 277 7.49 18.31 -3.76
N LEU A 278 7.45 16.98 -3.60
CA LEU A 278 8.26 16.23 -2.62
C LEU A 278 9.54 15.59 -3.19
N GLY A 279 9.80 15.77 -4.50
CA GLY A 279 10.96 15.19 -5.16
C GLY A 279 10.92 13.65 -5.21
N TYR A 280 9.77 13.08 -5.55
CA TYR A 280 9.54 11.64 -5.68
C TYR A 280 9.57 11.19 -7.14
N PRO A 281 9.87 9.90 -7.42
CA PRO A 281 9.76 9.35 -8.76
C PRO A 281 8.35 9.58 -9.35
N PRO A 282 8.23 9.99 -10.63
CA PRO A 282 9.26 10.02 -11.68
C PRO A 282 10.09 11.32 -11.79
N TYR A 283 9.98 12.27 -10.86
CA TYR A 283 10.62 13.59 -10.99
C TYR A 283 12.09 13.61 -10.57
N LEU A 284 12.40 12.93 -9.46
CA LEU A 284 13.77 12.64 -9.04
C LEU A 284 13.99 11.13 -9.06
N HIS A 285 15.23 10.72 -9.36
CA HIS A 285 15.67 9.36 -9.12
C HIS A 285 15.91 9.14 -7.64
N TRP A 286 15.49 7.98 -7.18
CA TRP A 286 15.64 7.55 -5.81
C TRP A 286 16.57 6.35 -5.74
N VAL A 287 17.70 6.48 -5.06
CA VAL A 287 18.59 5.34 -4.85
C VAL A 287 18.62 4.99 -3.38
N ARG A 288 18.03 3.84 -3.05
CA ARG A 288 18.02 3.30 -1.70
C ARG A 288 19.26 2.46 -1.47
N ILE A 289 20.00 2.79 -0.42
CA ILE A 289 21.10 1.99 0.09
C ILE A 289 20.61 1.27 1.34
N LEU A 290 20.50 -0.05 1.30
CA LEU A 290 20.11 -0.90 2.42
C LEU A 290 21.34 -1.60 3.01
N LEU A 291 21.49 -1.48 4.32
CA LEU A 291 22.55 -2.08 5.13
C LEU A 291 21.95 -3.16 6.03
N GLU A 292 22.46 -4.39 5.93
CA GLU A 292 22.02 -5.52 6.76
C GLU A 292 23.17 -6.18 7.52
N GLY A 293 23.03 -6.38 8.83
CA GLY A 293 24.06 -7.03 9.64
C GLY A 293 23.53 -7.66 10.92
N ARG A 294 24.26 -8.62 11.52
CA ARG A 294 23.83 -9.30 12.76
C ARG A 294 23.98 -8.44 14.02
N VAL A 295 24.89 -7.46 13.99
CA VAL A 295 25.21 -6.60 15.14
C VAL A 295 24.71 -5.19 14.85
N LYS A 296 23.71 -4.73 15.63
CA LYS A 296 23.04 -3.44 15.43
C LYS A 296 24.02 -2.26 15.40
N THR A 297 24.87 -2.15 16.43
CA THR A 297 25.82 -1.04 16.58
C THR A 297 26.82 -0.94 15.43
N LYS A 298 27.21 -2.07 14.83
CA LYS A 298 28.07 -2.08 13.64
C LYS A 298 27.34 -1.51 12.42
N VAL A 299 26.07 -1.90 12.22
CA VAL A 299 25.26 -1.41 11.09
C VAL A 299 25.01 0.10 11.23
N GLU A 300 24.65 0.57 12.43
CA GLU A 300 24.48 1.99 12.73
C GLU A 300 25.75 2.80 12.46
N LYS A 301 26.90 2.33 12.95
CA LYS A 301 28.19 3.00 12.74
C LYS A 301 28.53 3.16 11.25
N VAL A 302 28.29 2.11 10.45
CA VAL A 302 28.53 2.15 9.01
C VAL A 302 27.58 3.11 8.30
N ALA A 303 26.31 3.09 8.69
CA ALA A 303 25.31 4.01 8.15
C ALA A 303 25.69 5.48 8.43
N GLU A 304 26.23 5.74 9.61
CA GLU A 304 26.68 7.06 10.02
C GLU A 304 27.95 7.52 9.28
N THR A 305 28.95 6.65 9.14
CA THR A 305 30.14 6.96 8.31
C THR A 305 29.77 7.23 6.86
N MET A 306 28.76 6.53 6.33
CA MET A 306 28.21 6.78 5.01
C MET A 306 27.56 8.16 4.90
N ARG A 307 26.77 8.56 5.92
CA ARG A 307 26.18 9.91 6.04
C ARG A 307 27.24 11.00 5.96
N GLU A 308 28.25 10.94 6.82
CA GLU A 308 29.35 11.92 6.88
C GLU A 308 30.11 12.04 5.55
N SER A 309 30.20 10.93 4.80
CA SER A 309 30.87 10.90 3.49
C SER A 309 30.05 11.58 2.40
N LEU A 310 28.72 11.55 2.52
CA LEU A 310 27.77 12.10 1.56
C LEU A 310 27.38 13.55 1.87
N GLU A 311 27.45 14.00 3.12
CA GLU A 311 27.16 15.39 3.51
C GLU A 311 28.04 16.44 2.81
N LYS A 312 29.21 16.03 2.33
CA LYS A 312 30.13 16.91 1.59
C LYS A 312 29.73 17.11 0.13
N GLU A 313 28.78 16.34 -0.37
CA GLU A 313 28.31 16.38 -1.75
C GLU A 313 27.03 17.24 -1.86
N LYS A 314 26.80 17.85 -3.03
CA LYS A 314 25.57 18.61 -3.32
C LYS A 314 24.42 17.67 -3.68
N MET A 315 24.03 16.79 -2.76
CA MET A 315 22.99 15.79 -2.98
C MET A 315 22.04 15.73 -1.79
N GLU A 316 20.74 15.73 -2.06
CA GLU A 316 19.73 15.49 -1.03
C GLU A 316 19.70 14.01 -0.67
N PHE A 317 19.70 13.70 0.63
CA PHE A 317 19.48 12.35 1.10
C PHE A 317 18.57 12.32 2.33
N LEU A 318 17.88 11.19 2.52
CA LEU A 318 17.09 10.88 3.70
C LEU A 318 17.76 9.74 4.48
N GLY A 319 17.69 9.82 5.80
CA GLY A 319 18.31 8.85 6.70
C GLY A 319 19.75 9.23 7.06
N PRO A 320 20.54 8.31 7.61
CA PRO A 320 20.24 6.90 7.83
C PRO A 320 19.14 6.70 8.86
N SER A 321 18.24 5.78 8.55
CA SER A 321 17.10 5.46 9.40
C SER A 321 16.97 3.96 9.55
N SER A 322 16.38 3.54 10.67
CA SER A 322 15.98 2.14 10.81
C SER A 322 14.86 1.82 9.82
N CYS A 323 14.97 0.69 9.11
CA CYS A 323 13.88 0.26 8.24
C CYS A 323 12.61 -0.04 9.06
N PRO A 324 11.39 0.06 8.48
CA PRO A 324 10.14 -0.27 9.18
C PRO A 324 10.18 -1.62 9.89
N PHE A 325 10.79 -2.61 9.24
CA PHE A 325 11.17 -3.88 9.86
C PHE A 325 12.65 -3.84 10.25
N ALA A 326 12.92 -3.30 11.44
CA ALA A 326 14.28 -3.09 11.94
C ALA A 326 15.10 -4.39 12.05
N ARG A 327 14.45 -5.56 12.18
CA ARG A 327 15.13 -6.86 12.22
C ARG A 327 14.38 -7.93 11.43
N ILE A 328 15.06 -8.58 10.47
CA ILE A 328 14.53 -9.70 9.69
C ILE A 328 15.53 -10.86 9.73
N ARG A 329 15.06 -12.08 10.04
CA ARG A 329 15.89 -13.30 10.08
C ARG A 329 17.18 -13.10 10.90
N GLY A 330 17.07 -12.40 12.03
CA GLY A 330 18.19 -12.13 12.93
C GLY A 330 19.10 -10.95 12.56
N LYS A 331 18.96 -10.35 11.37
CA LYS A 331 19.76 -9.21 10.91
C LYS A 331 19.05 -7.87 11.11
N TYR A 332 19.76 -6.89 11.63
CA TYR A 332 19.34 -5.49 11.72
C TYR A 332 19.47 -4.79 10.37
N ARG A 333 18.51 -3.91 10.06
CA ARG A 333 18.37 -3.25 8.75
C ARG A 333 18.30 -1.73 8.90
N TYR A 334 19.20 -1.03 8.24
CA TYR A 334 19.20 0.43 8.11
C TYR A 334 19.20 0.80 6.64
N HIS A 335 18.63 1.93 6.29
CA HIS A 335 18.72 2.43 4.93
C HIS A 335 18.94 3.93 4.87
N MET A 336 19.44 4.36 3.73
CA MET A 336 19.51 5.74 3.29
C MET A 336 18.88 5.84 1.91
N ILE A 337 18.31 6.98 1.58
CA ILE A 337 17.72 7.25 0.26
C ILE A 337 18.39 8.48 -0.30
N LEU A 338 19.04 8.33 -1.44
CA LEU A 338 19.64 9.42 -2.20
C LEU A 338 18.64 9.92 -3.24
N LYS A 339 18.55 11.23 -3.42
CA LYS A 339 17.68 11.85 -4.41
C LYS A 339 18.47 12.76 -5.34
N ASN A 340 18.27 12.60 -6.64
CA ASN A 340 18.82 13.52 -7.64
C ASN A 340 18.06 13.44 -8.96
N GLU A 341 18.08 14.51 -9.75
CA GLU A 341 17.58 14.51 -11.13
C GLU A 341 18.48 13.67 -12.05
N ASN A 342 19.78 13.60 -11.77
CA ASN A 342 20.77 12.90 -12.58
C ASN A 342 21.22 11.59 -11.93
N LEU A 343 20.73 10.46 -12.45
CA LEU A 343 21.11 9.13 -11.97
C LEU A 343 22.61 8.84 -12.14
N SER A 344 23.24 9.35 -13.21
CA SER A 344 24.67 9.12 -13.47
C SER A 344 25.54 9.78 -12.40
N TYR A 345 25.13 10.95 -11.89
CA TYR A 345 25.82 11.61 -10.79
C TYR A 345 25.74 10.79 -9.50
N ILE A 346 24.57 10.21 -9.19
CA ILE A 346 24.43 9.30 -8.04
C ILE A 346 25.36 8.09 -8.22
N ARG A 347 25.39 7.47 -9.40
CA ARG A 347 26.28 6.32 -9.68
C ARG A 347 27.74 6.64 -9.46
N GLU A 348 28.21 7.79 -9.95
CA GLU A 348 29.59 8.24 -9.76
C GLU A 348 29.95 8.39 -8.27
N ILE A 349 29.06 8.96 -7.47
CA ILE A 349 29.26 9.08 -6.02
C ILE A 349 29.29 7.70 -5.34
N LEU A 350 28.36 6.80 -5.70
CA LEU A 350 28.32 5.44 -5.17
C LEU A 350 29.64 4.71 -5.45
N ASP A 351 30.14 4.76 -6.68
CA ASP A 351 31.36 4.08 -7.09
C ASP A 351 32.60 4.66 -6.40
N LYS A 352 32.71 5.99 -6.32
CA LYS A 352 33.87 6.65 -5.73
C LYS A 352 33.94 6.54 -4.21
N LYS A 353 32.80 6.60 -3.52
CA LYS A 353 32.76 6.76 -2.05
C LYS A 353 32.28 5.52 -1.32
N LEU A 354 31.32 4.78 -1.89
CA LEU A 354 30.59 3.74 -1.17
C LEU A 354 31.12 2.34 -1.48
N SER A 355 31.56 2.09 -2.72
CA SER A 355 32.22 0.83 -3.08
C SER A 355 33.46 0.51 -2.21
N PRO A 356 34.35 1.48 -1.90
CA PRO A 356 35.46 1.25 -0.97
C PRO A 356 35.01 0.93 0.46
N LEU A 357 33.95 1.61 0.95
CA LEU A 357 33.38 1.36 2.26
C LEU A 357 32.80 -0.05 2.34
N PHE A 358 32.03 -0.49 1.34
CA PHE A 358 31.47 -1.84 1.32
C PHE A 358 32.52 -2.94 1.30
N ASN A 359 33.61 -2.75 0.56
CA ASN A 359 34.69 -3.74 0.47
C ASN A 359 35.49 -3.86 1.78
N GLY A 360 35.54 -2.80 2.60
CA GLY A 360 36.27 -2.79 3.87
C GLY A 360 35.51 -3.35 5.08
N ILE A 361 34.20 -3.61 4.97
CA ILE A 361 33.35 -3.91 6.13
C ILE A 361 32.98 -5.40 6.19
N GLN A 362 33.53 -6.10 7.18
CA GLN A 362 33.17 -7.50 7.43
C GLN A 362 31.82 -7.63 8.16
N GLY A 363 30.96 -8.52 7.66
CA GLY A 363 29.72 -8.93 8.34
C GLY A 363 28.52 -8.01 8.14
N ILE A 364 28.62 -7.02 7.25
CA ILE A 364 27.52 -6.17 6.80
C ILE A 364 27.35 -6.34 5.30
N ARG A 365 26.11 -6.49 4.84
CA ARG A 365 25.75 -6.55 3.43
C ARG A 365 25.14 -5.20 3.03
N GLY A 366 25.74 -4.55 2.04
CA GLY A 366 25.14 -3.42 1.32
C GLY A 366 24.31 -3.90 0.14
N ILE A 367 23.16 -3.27 -0.09
CA ILE A 367 22.31 -3.48 -1.25
C ILE A 367 21.93 -2.11 -1.77
N VAL A 368 22.17 -1.85 -3.05
CA VAL A 368 21.76 -0.63 -3.73
C VAL A 368 20.55 -0.96 -4.61
N ASP A 369 19.47 -0.22 -4.40
CA ASP A 369 18.22 -0.36 -5.14
C ASP A 369 17.90 0.97 -5.82
N VAL A 370 17.88 0.98 -7.15
CA VAL A 370 17.67 2.17 -7.98
C VAL A 370 16.21 2.25 -8.36
N ASP A 371 15.59 3.39 -8.09
CA ASP A 371 14.16 3.68 -8.23
C ASP A 371 13.30 2.56 -7.61
N PRO A 372 13.46 2.30 -6.29
CA PRO A 372 12.86 1.15 -5.63
C PRO A 372 11.34 1.17 -5.82
N LEU A 373 10.80 0.05 -6.33
CA LEU A 373 9.35 -0.13 -6.43
C LEU A 373 8.69 -0.26 -5.06
N GLN A 374 9.42 -0.73 -4.05
CA GLN A 374 8.99 -0.83 -2.65
C GLN A 374 10.12 -0.39 -1.72
N THR A 375 9.80 0.50 -0.78
CA THR A 375 10.77 1.04 0.18
C THR A 375 10.68 0.40 1.57
N MET A 376 9.68 -0.46 1.79
CA MET A 376 9.44 -1.16 3.06
C MET A 376 10.14 -2.52 3.15
#